data_AF-A0A2V6E7C6-F1
#
_entry.id   AF-A0A2V6E7C6-F1
#
_cell.length_a   1.000
_cell.length_b   1.000
_cell.length_c   1.000
_cell.angle_alpha   90.00
_cell.angle_beta   90.00
_cell.angle_gamma   90.00
#
_symmetry.space_group_name_H-M   'P 1'
#
loop_
_entity.id
_entity.type
_entity.pdbx_description
1 polymer ?
#
loop_
_entity_poly.entity_id
_entity_poly.type
_entity_poly.pdbx_seq_one_letter_code
_entity_poly.pdbx_strand_id
1 'polypeptide(L)'
;WFNEGGNEMSDEEWASPLVRCLEMLLSGDTIDVLNFQGEPIRDETFLLLFNGYYEPIPFVLPGEEHLEWELILDTMGEEGFLREPRKFASGDDVEVSARAACLLKLTMGLQAQARRESWKKRHVDLPAVVGAEEEPAEAKKS
;
A
#
# COMPACT_ATOMS: atom_id res chain seq x y z
N TRP A 1 -3.88 -5.61 5.96
CA TRP A 1 -3.03 -5.59 4.76
C TRP A 1 -3.95 -5.62 3.57
N PHE A 2 -3.71 -4.81 2.56
CA PHE A 2 -4.60 -4.70 1.40
C PHE A 2 -3.82 -4.93 0.11
N ASN A 3 -4.50 -5.41 -0.93
CA ASN A 3 -3.98 -5.37 -2.29
C ASN A 3 -4.16 -3.96 -2.89
N GLU A 4 -3.61 -3.72 -4.07
CA GLU A 4 -3.71 -2.44 -4.79
C GLU A 4 -5.14 -2.05 -5.18
N GLY A 5 -6.07 -3.00 -5.12
CA GLY A 5 -7.49 -2.74 -5.31
C GLY A 5 -8.20 -2.22 -4.05
N GLY A 6 -7.50 -2.09 -2.92
CA GLY A 6 -8.06 -1.71 -1.63
C GLY A 6 -8.84 -2.83 -0.93
N ASN A 7 -8.69 -4.09 -1.37
CA ASN A 7 -9.31 -5.26 -0.72
C ASN A 7 -8.35 -5.86 0.30
N GLU A 8 -8.87 -6.51 1.33
CA GLU A 8 -8.02 -7.28 2.24
C GLU A 8 -7.39 -8.44 1.47
N MET A 9 -6.08 -8.62 1.63
CA MET A 9 -5.37 -9.69 0.93
C MET A 9 -5.84 -11.07 1.42
N SER A 10 -6.25 -11.90 0.47
CA SER A 10 -6.60 -13.31 0.70
C SER A 10 -5.36 -14.18 0.93
N ASP A 11 -5.56 -15.38 1.49
CA ASP A 11 -4.49 -16.36 1.69
C ASP A 11 -3.80 -16.77 0.38
N GLU A 12 -4.56 -16.80 -0.73
CA GLU A 12 -4.03 -17.14 -2.06
C GLU A 12 -3.11 -16.04 -2.59
N GLU A 13 -3.50 -14.76 -2.43
CA GLU A 13 -2.64 -13.62 -2.77
C GLU A 13 -1.38 -13.59 -1.92
N TRP A 14 -1.48 -13.88 -0.62
CA TRP A 14 -0.32 -13.97 0.27
C TRP A 14 0.65 -15.10 -0.09
N ALA A 15 0.13 -16.25 -0.53
CA ALA A 15 0.95 -17.40 -0.92
C ALA A 15 1.53 -17.27 -2.33
N SER A 16 1.03 -16.34 -3.15
CA SER A 16 1.42 -16.18 -4.54
C SER A 16 2.78 -15.48 -4.67
N PRO A 17 3.78 -16.10 -5.35
CA PRO A 17 5.06 -15.44 -5.62
C PRO A 17 4.96 -14.32 -6.67
N LEU A 18 3.79 -14.16 -7.30
CA LEU A 18 3.56 -13.17 -8.36
C LEU A 18 3.02 -11.84 -7.83
N VAL A 19 2.43 -11.85 -6.63
CA VAL A 19 1.97 -10.62 -5.97
C VAL A 19 3.19 -9.85 -5.48
N ARG A 20 3.37 -8.64 -6.01
CA ARG A 20 4.52 -7.76 -5.72
C ARG A 20 4.11 -6.40 -5.18
N CYS A 21 2.80 -6.18 -5.05
CA CYS A 21 2.21 -4.93 -4.60
C CYS A 21 1.38 -5.19 -3.35
N LEU A 22 1.44 -4.29 -2.38
CA LEU A 22 0.60 -4.35 -1.18
C LEU A 22 0.45 -2.98 -0.55
N GLU A 23 -0.54 -2.89 0.33
CA GLU A 23 -0.73 -1.79 1.25
C GLU A 23 -0.68 -2.29 2.69
N MET A 24 0.08 -1.59 3.53
CA MET A 24 0.24 -1.91 4.94
C MET A 24 -0.18 -0.72 5.81
N LEU A 25 -1.25 -0.91 6.59
CA LEU A 25 -1.66 0.04 7.60
C LEU A 25 -0.81 -0.14 8.87
N LEU A 26 -0.04 0.88 9.21
CA LEU A 26 0.75 0.96 10.42
C LEU A 26 -0.03 1.75 11.47
N SER A 27 -0.52 1.01 12.46
CA SER A 27 -1.36 1.55 13.52
C SER A 27 -0.52 2.07 14.68
N GLY A 28 -0.67 3.36 15.00
CA GLY A 28 -0.07 3.98 16.17
C GLY A 28 -0.75 3.69 17.51
N ASP A 29 -1.95 3.09 17.49
CA ASP A 29 -2.61 2.60 18.71
C ASP A 29 -1.86 1.38 19.24
N THR A 30 -0.90 1.64 20.12
CA THR A 30 -0.32 0.61 20.97
C THR A 30 -1.18 0.55 22.22
N ILE A 31 -2.22 -0.31 22.19
CA ILE A 31 -3.18 -0.47 23.30
C ILE A 31 -2.48 -0.76 24.64
N ASP A 32 -1.26 -1.28 24.63
CA ASP A 32 -0.52 -1.72 25.81
C ASP A 32 0.65 -0.82 26.25
N VAL A 33 0.87 0.34 25.61
CA VAL A 33 1.96 1.24 26.01
C VAL A 33 1.40 2.48 26.71
N LEU A 34 1.72 2.58 27.99
CA LEU A 34 1.44 3.75 28.81
C LEU A 34 2.71 4.62 28.89
N ASN A 35 2.53 5.94 28.88
CA ASN A 35 3.61 6.87 29.20
C ASN A 35 3.98 6.78 30.70
N PHE A 36 5.00 7.52 31.14
CA PHE A 36 5.43 7.56 32.55
C PHE A 36 4.35 8.04 33.54
N GLN A 37 3.25 8.61 33.03
CA GLN A 37 2.11 9.11 33.80
C GLN A 37 0.91 8.15 33.78
N GLY A 38 1.02 7.00 33.10
CA GLY A 38 -0.05 6.01 33.02
C GLY A 38 -1.10 6.30 31.94
N GLU A 39 -0.82 7.20 30.99
CA GLU A 39 -1.74 7.55 29.89
C GLU A 39 -1.42 6.73 28.63
N PRO A 40 -2.43 6.30 27.86
CA PRO A 40 -2.21 5.60 26.59
C PRO A 40 -1.42 6.45 25.61
N ILE A 41 -0.35 5.88 25.04
CA ILE A 41 0.36 6.50 23.92
C ILE A 41 -0.45 6.22 22.65
N ARG A 42 -1.13 7.26 22.14
CA ARG A 42 -1.73 7.26 20.81
C ARG A 42 -0.73 7.85 19.83
N ASP A 43 -0.18 7.01 18.96
CA ASP A 43 0.67 7.47 17.87
C ASP A 43 -0.14 7.64 16.57
N GLU A 44 0.49 8.23 15.57
CA GLU A 44 -0.09 8.51 14.26
C GLU A 44 -0.36 7.21 13.49
N THR A 45 -1.37 7.23 12.62
CA THR A 45 -1.66 6.09 11.74
C THR A 45 -1.11 6.36 10.36
N PHE A 46 -0.34 5.42 9.83
CA PHE A 46 0.26 5.50 8.51
C PHE A 46 -0.23 4.39 7.60
N LEU A 47 -0.14 4.63 6.29
CA LEU A 47 -0.40 3.66 5.25
C LEU A 47 0.81 3.63 4.32
N LEU A 48 1.49 2.50 4.25
CA LEU A 48 2.57 2.26 3.30
C LEU A 48 2.00 1.62 2.04
N LEU A 49 2.20 2.25 0.89
CA LEU A 49 1.96 1.67 -0.42
C LEU A 49 3.29 1.17 -0.97
N PHE A 50 3.36 -0.09 -1.34
CA PHE A 50 4.60 -0.71 -1.82
C PHE A 50 4.39 -1.30 -3.21
N ASN A 51 5.06 -0.75 -4.21
CA ASN A 51 5.07 -1.27 -5.57
C ASN A 51 6.41 -1.96 -5.86
N GLY A 52 6.45 -3.27 -5.64
CA GLY A 52 7.56 -4.12 -6.05
C GLY A 52 7.51 -4.55 -7.52
N TYR A 53 6.54 -4.10 -8.32
CA TYR A 53 6.42 -4.41 -9.74
C TYR A 53 7.23 -3.45 -10.61
N TYR A 54 7.45 -3.81 -11.88
CA TYR A 54 8.30 -3.05 -12.81
C TYR A 54 7.57 -1.94 -13.58
N GLU A 55 6.26 -1.81 -13.42
CA GLU A 55 5.45 -0.73 -13.98
C GLU A 55 4.79 0.07 -12.84
N PRO A 56 4.40 1.33 -13.08
CA PRO A 56 3.55 2.07 -12.16
C PRO A 56 2.22 1.36 -11.92
N ILE A 57 1.73 1.38 -10.68
CA ILE A 57 0.48 0.74 -10.27
C ILE A 57 -0.40 1.76 -9.53
N PRO A 58 -1.70 1.87 -9.88
CA PRO A 58 -2.66 2.66 -9.11
C PRO A 58 -3.19 1.87 -7.91
N PHE A 59 -3.01 2.41 -6.71
CA PHE A 59 -3.52 1.87 -5.45
C PHE A 59 -4.80 2.58 -5.03
N VAL A 60 -5.85 1.83 -4.68
CA VAL A 60 -7.10 2.37 -4.14
C VAL A 60 -7.01 2.45 -2.62
N LEU A 61 -6.99 3.68 -2.09
CA LEU A 61 -6.80 3.86 -0.66
C LEU A 61 -7.92 3.17 0.18
N PRO A 62 -7.57 2.48 1.27
CA PRO A 62 -8.48 1.67 2.07
C PRO A 62 -9.29 2.54 3.02
N GLY A 63 -10.26 1.89 3.65
CA GLY A 63 -11.13 2.46 4.66
C GLY A 63 -12.50 2.89 4.15
N GLU A 64 -13.36 3.28 5.10
CA GLU A 64 -14.71 3.79 4.85
C GLU A 64 -14.69 5.23 4.30
N GLU A 65 -15.84 5.77 3.93
CA GLU A 65 -15.97 7.17 3.50
C GLU A 65 -15.51 8.18 4.58
N HIS A 66 -15.20 9.40 4.14
CA HIS A 66 -14.85 10.54 5.00
C HIS A 66 -13.54 10.42 5.78
N LEU A 67 -12.55 9.70 5.23
CA LEU A 67 -11.17 9.72 5.69
C LEU A 67 -10.32 10.62 4.81
N GLU A 68 -9.29 11.24 5.38
CA GLU A 68 -8.26 11.98 4.64
C GLU A 68 -6.87 11.43 4.95
N TRP A 69 -6.10 11.24 3.89
CA TRP A 69 -4.72 10.81 3.88
C TRP A 69 -3.82 11.91 3.32
N GLU A 70 -2.65 12.13 3.93
CA GLU A 70 -1.60 12.99 3.40
C GLU A 70 -0.41 12.14 2.95
N LEU A 71 -0.01 12.25 1.68
CA LEU A 71 1.24 11.67 1.17
C LEU A 71 2.43 12.49 1.68
N ILE A 72 3.23 11.86 2.53
CA ILE A 72 4.35 12.51 3.23
C ILE A 72 5.72 12.06 2.72
N LEU A 73 5.81 10.87 2.11
CA LEU A 73 7.04 10.34 1.53
C LEU A 73 6.76 9.61 0.22
N ASP A 74 7.61 9.85 -0.77
CA ASP A 74 7.68 9.14 -2.05
C ASP A 74 9.16 8.82 -2.32
N THR A 75 9.51 7.54 -2.43
CA THR A 75 10.90 7.12 -2.64
C THR A 75 11.47 7.53 -4.01
N MET A 76 10.62 7.92 -4.97
CA MET A 76 11.07 8.47 -6.26
C MET A 76 11.41 9.96 -6.20
N GLY A 77 10.94 10.67 -5.17
CA GLY A 77 11.30 12.07 -4.97
C GLY A 77 12.76 12.22 -4.55
N GLU A 78 13.48 13.20 -5.11
CA GLU A 78 14.89 13.45 -4.77
C GLU A 78 15.12 13.69 -3.28
N GLU A 79 14.13 14.29 -2.60
CA GLU A 79 14.19 14.58 -1.16
C GLU A 79 13.53 13.49 -0.29
N GLY A 80 12.87 12.51 -0.90
CA GLY A 80 12.07 11.47 -0.24
C GLY A 80 10.79 12.04 0.40
N PHE A 81 10.95 12.82 1.48
CA PHE A 81 9.84 13.48 2.15
C PHE A 81 9.33 14.68 1.35
N LEU A 82 8.02 14.79 1.19
CA LEU A 82 7.40 15.89 0.45
C LEU A 82 7.37 17.15 1.32
N ARG A 83 7.87 18.27 0.79
CA ARG A 83 7.77 19.59 1.45
C ARG A 83 6.32 20.05 1.59
N GLU A 84 5.50 19.75 0.59
CA GLU A 84 4.07 20.05 0.56
C GLU A 84 3.32 18.73 0.40
N PRO A 85 2.76 18.17 1.49
CA PRO A 85 2.01 16.93 1.43
C PRO A 85 0.78 17.04 0.53
N ARG A 86 0.54 16.01 -0.27
CA ARG A 86 -0.67 15.91 -1.11
C ARG A 86 -1.75 15.19 -0.33
N LYS A 87 -2.98 15.73 -0.37
CA LYS A 87 -4.15 15.14 0.29
C LYS A 87 -4.93 14.22 -0.65
N PHE A 88 -5.45 13.14 -0.10
CA PHE A 88 -6.28 12.14 -0.76
C PHE A 88 -7.42 11.73 0.16
N ALA A 89 -8.59 11.44 -0.39
CA ALA A 89 -9.67 10.79 0.35
C ALA A 89 -9.47 9.27 0.36
N SER A 90 -10.10 8.56 1.30
CA SER A 90 -10.26 7.10 1.16
C SER A 90 -10.98 6.77 -0.14
N GLY A 91 -10.51 5.71 -0.81
CA GLY A 91 -11.01 5.29 -2.11
C GLY A 91 -10.53 6.12 -3.30
N ASP A 92 -9.64 7.11 -3.09
CA ASP A 92 -8.91 7.73 -4.19
C ASP A 92 -7.81 6.79 -4.71
N ASP A 93 -7.41 7.02 -5.96
CA ASP A 93 -6.28 6.35 -6.58
C ASP A 93 -4.97 7.11 -6.30
N VAL A 94 -3.96 6.39 -5.82
CA VAL A 94 -2.57 6.87 -5.71
C VAL A 94 -1.70 6.03 -6.62
N GLU A 95 -1.18 6.63 -7.69
CA GLU A 95 -0.20 5.98 -8.56
C GLU A 95 1.15 5.90 -7.84
N VAL A 96 1.70 4.70 -7.73
CA VAL A 96 3.06 4.45 -7.20
C VAL A 96 3.92 3.94 -8.35
N SER A 97 5.05 4.63 -8.58
CA SER A 97 5.99 4.29 -9.64
C SER A 97 6.55 2.87 -9.52
N ALA A 98 7.10 2.37 -10.62
CA ALA A 98 7.80 1.09 -10.65
C ALA A 98 8.89 1.02 -9.57
N ARG A 99 8.93 -0.08 -8.82
CA ARG A 99 9.96 -0.34 -7.78
C ARG A 99 10.07 0.77 -6.72
N ALA A 100 8.95 1.37 -6.36
CA ALA A 100 8.87 2.48 -5.41
C ALA A 100 7.92 2.20 -4.25
N ALA A 101 8.00 3.04 -3.23
CA ALA A 101 7.07 3.05 -2.10
C ALA A 101 6.66 4.48 -1.75
N CYS A 102 5.42 4.61 -1.26
CA CYS A 102 4.86 5.85 -0.77
C CYS A 102 4.34 5.66 0.65
N LEU A 103 4.48 6.68 1.50
CA LEU A 103 3.94 6.69 2.86
C LEU A 103 2.90 7.79 2.99
N LEU A 104 1.71 7.40 3.43
CA LEU A 104 0.63 8.31 3.75
C LEU A 104 0.37 8.32 5.25
N LYS A 105 -0.11 9.46 5.75
CA LYS A 105 -0.53 9.66 7.14
C LYS A 105 -2.01 9.96 7.19
N LEU A 106 -2.74 9.32 8.10
CA LEU A 106 -4.14 9.63 8.35
C LEU A 106 -4.25 10.98 9.06
N THR A 107 -4.94 11.93 8.44
CA THR A 107 -5.12 13.30 8.96
C THR A 107 -6.56 13.61 9.38
N MET A 108 -7.53 12.87 8.84
CA MET A 108 -8.93 12.98 9.22
C MET A 108 -9.62 11.61 9.27
N GLY A 109 -10.46 11.42 10.28
CA GLY A 109 -11.26 10.20 10.48
C GLY A 109 -10.70 9.28 11.58
N LEU A 110 -11.35 8.14 11.79
CA LEU A 110 -10.96 7.18 12.83
C LEU A 110 -10.10 6.07 12.24
N GLN A 111 -9.05 5.69 12.96
CA GLN A 111 -8.21 4.55 12.60
C GLN A 111 -9.01 3.25 12.40
N ALA A 112 -10.05 3.02 13.21
CA ALA A 112 -10.90 1.84 13.07
C ALA A 112 -11.57 1.76 11.69
N GLN A 113 -11.87 2.92 11.09
CA GLN A 113 -12.45 3.02 9.75
C GLN A 113 -11.35 2.83 8.68
N ALA A 114 -10.14 3.34 8.92
CA ALA A 114 -8.98 3.14 8.03
C ALA A 114 -8.52 1.67 7.93
N ARG A 115 -8.89 0.83 8.92
CA ARG A 115 -8.61 -0.62 8.93
C ARG A 115 -9.55 -1.45 8.07
N ARG A 116 -10.58 -0.84 7.48
CA ARG A 116 -11.54 -1.53 6.62
C ARG A 116 -11.03 -1.56 5.19
N GLU A 117 -11.53 -2.49 4.40
CA GLU A 117 -11.35 -2.44 2.95
C GLU A 117 -11.87 -1.12 2.40
N SER A 118 -11.35 -0.70 1.24
CA SER A 118 -11.83 0.49 0.58
C SER A 118 -13.31 0.37 0.23
N TRP A 119 -14.09 1.40 0.53
CA TRP A 119 -15.47 1.50 0.07
C TRP A 119 -15.60 1.61 -1.47
N LYS A 120 -14.50 1.97 -2.16
CA LYS A 120 -14.36 2.01 -3.63
C LYS A 120 -13.50 0.86 -4.18
N LYS A 121 -13.34 -0.22 -3.41
CA LYS A 121 -12.45 -1.33 -3.79
C LYS A 121 -12.76 -1.89 -5.18
N ARG A 122 -11.71 -2.31 -5.88
CA ARG A 122 -11.79 -2.90 -7.23
C ARG A 122 -11.29 -4.33 -7.16
N HIS A 123 -11.88 -5.22 -7.95
CA HIS A 123 -11.33 -6.56 -8.09
C HIS A 123 -9.96 -6.50 -8.76
N VAL A 124 -9.01 -7.24 -8.22
CA VAL A 124 -7.66 -7.42 -8.78
C VAL A 124 -7.53 -8.89 -9.09
N ASP A 125 -7.32 -9.20 -10.36
CA ASP A 125 -7.03 -10.57 -10.77
C ASP A 125 -5.59 -10.92 -10.37
N LEU A 126 -5.40 -12.14 -9.87
CA LEU A 126 -4.05 -12.66 -9.64
C LEU A 126 -3.28 -12.64 -10.96
N PRO A 127 -2.03 -12.15 -10.98
CA PRO A 127 -1.21 -12.17 -12.18
C PRO A 127 -1.11 -13.61 -12.68
N ALA A 128 -1.39 -13.82 -13.97
CA ALA A 128 -1.21 -15.13 -14.57
C ALA A 128 0.28 -15.53 -14.48
N VAL A 129 0.55 -16.80 -14.16
CA VAL A 129 1.89 -17.38 -14.31
C VAL A 129 2.19 -17.40 -15.80
N VAL A 130 2.81 -16.34 -16.33
CA VAL A 130 3.44 -16.42 -17.65
C VAL A 130 4.63 -17.35 -17.48
N GLY A 131 4.65 -18.40 -18.30
CA GLY A 131 5.44 -19.61 -18.12
C GLY A 131 6.91 -19.38 -17.76
N ALA A 132 7.42 -20.33 -16.97
CA ALA A 132 8.83 -20.58 -16.82
C ALA A 132 9.56 -20.49 -18.17
N GLU A 133 10.66 -19.73 -18.19
CA GLU A 133 11.78 -19.90 -19.12
C GLU A 133 11.42 -19.93 -20.61
N GLU A 134 11.47 -18.79 -21.29
CA GLU A 134 12.02 -18.81 -22.65
C GLU A 134 13.50 -19.18 -22.54
N GLU A 135 13.80 -20.48 -22.61
CA GLU A 135 15.16 -20.94 -22.92
C GLU A 135 15.63 -20.22 -24.20
N PRO A 136 16.82 -19.60 -24.21
CA PRO A 136 17.34 -19.04 -25.43
C PRO A 136 17.59 -20.19 -26.40
N ALA A 137 16.87 -20.18 -27.53
CA ALA A 137 17.03 -21.13 -28.62
C ALA A 137 18.54 -21.32 -28.92
N GLU A 138 19.05 -22.51 -28.60
CA GLU A 138 20.45 -22.85 -28.81
C GLU A 138 20.71 -22.92 -30.32
N ALA A 139 21.20 -21.82 -30.87
CA ALA A 139 21.74 -21.76 -32.22
C ALA A 139 23.12 -22.44 -32.24
N LYS A 140 23.18 -23.69 -32.69
CA LYS A 140 24.38 -24.34 -33.27
C LYS A 140 23.96 -25.04 -34.56
N LYS A 141 24.15 -24.41 -35.73
CA LYS A 141 25.35 -24.39 -36.59
C LYS A 141 25.83 -25.79 -37.05
N SER A 142 25.65 -25.99 -38.37
CA SER A 142 26.38 -26.82 -39.35
C SER A 142 26.57 -28.31 -39.13
#